data_AF-A0A2V6JZ79-F1
#
_entry.id   AF-A0A2V6JZ79-F1
#
_cell.length_a   1.000
_cell.length_b   1.000
_cell.length_c   1.000
_cell.angle_alpha   90.00
_cell.angle_beta   90.00
_cell.angle_gamma   90.00
#
_symmetry.space_group_name_H-M   'P 1'
#
loop_
_entity.id
_entity.type
_entity.pdbx_description
1 polymer ?
#
loop_
_entity_poly.entity_id
_entity_poly.type
_entity_poly.pdbx_seq_one_letter_code
_entity_poly.pdbx_strand_id
1 'polypeptide(L)'
;MKPPVVPVCTFLTLCAVWSLSAQTNPADTERYGPYPANYKEIAMKWLETQLIDSESAKVEWDGEPKPANLGTEDKPLYGYLVNFKVNARNRFGTYTGLQSHGVLIRNGEVIKGIGFGY
;
A
#
# COMPACT_ATOMS: atom_id res chain seq x y z
N MET A 1 -43.85 30.58 -29.78
CA MET A 1 -43.19 29.53 -28.96
C MET A 1 -41.69 29.77 -29.05
N LYS A 2 -41.04 30.11 -27.93
CA LYS A 2 -39.64 30.57 -27.85
C LYS A 2 -39.00 29.77 -26.71
N PRO A 3 -37.85 29.10 -26.89
CA PRO A 3 -37.36 28.13 -25.92
C PRO A 3 -36.80 28.83 -24.66
N PRO A 4 -36.92 28.20 -23.47
CA PRO A 4 -36.43 28.77 -22.22
C PRO A 4 -34.91 28.61 -22.07
N VAL A 5 -34.33 29.65 -21.47
CA VAL A 5 -32.95 29.74 -20.95
C VAL A 5 -32.63 28.56 -20.02
N VAL A 6 -31.49 27.92 -20.25
CA VAL A 6 -30.85 26.98 -19.31
C VAL A 6 -29.65 27.68 -18.69
N PRO A 7 -29.59 27.89 -17.36
CA PRO A 7 -28.37 28.38 -16.73
C PRO A 7 -27.43 27.21 -16.41
N VAL A 8 -26.19 27.37 -16.84
CA VAL A 8 -25.02 26.56 -16.47
C VAL A 8 -24.75 26.72 -14.98
N CYS A 9 -24.72 25.60 -14.24
CA CYS A 9 -24.24 25.55 -12.85
C CYS A 9 -23.07 24.56 -12.76
N THR A 10 -21.87 25.07 -13.01
CA THR A 10 -20.60 24.42 -12.67
C THR A 10 -20.39 24.44 -11.15
N PHE A 11 -20.61 23.31 -10.48
CA PHE A 11 -20.11 23.09 -9.12
C PHE A 11 -18.77 22.36 -9.19
N LEU A 12 -17.69 23.15 -9.21
CA LEU A 12 -16.33 22.72 -8.88
C LEU A 12 -16.28 22.44 -7.37
N THR A 13 -16.59 21.21 -6.95
CA THR A 13 -16.30 20.77 -5.57
C THR A 13 -14.84 20.37 -5.50
N LEU A 14 -14.03 21.31 -5.01
CA LEU A 14 -12.64 21.14 -4.65
C LEU A 14 -12.53 20.08 -3.54
N CYS A 15 -12.14 18.86 -3.90
CA CYS A 15 -11.72 17.85 -2.92
C CYS A 15 -10.42 18.33 -2.27
N ALA A 16 -10.52 19.07 -1.16
CA ALA A 16 -9.41 19.26 -0.26
C ALA A 16 -9.12 17.90 0.40
N VAL A 17 -8.27 17.10 -0.25
CA VAL A 17 -7.66 15.92 0.35
C VAL A 17 -6.79 16.43 1.49
N TRP A 18 -7.33 16.45 2.70
CA TRP A 18 -6.56 16.61 3.93
C TRP A 18 -5.56 15.46 4.00
N SER A 19 -4.37 15.68 3.44
CA SER A 19 -3.23 14.81 3.64
C SER A 19 -2.81 14.99 5.09
N LEU A 20 -3.30 14.12 5.97
CA LEU A 20 -2.71 13.88 7.28
C LEU A 20 -1.33 13.29 7.03
N SER A 21 -0.36 14.15 6.72
CA SER A 21 1.02 13.75 6.55
C SER A 21 1.53 13.39 7.93
N ALA A 22 1.78 12.10 8.16
CA ALA A 22 2.57 11.64 9.29
C ALA A 22 3.94 12.32 9.19
N GLN A 23 4.15 13.39 9.96
CA GLN A 23 5.40 14.13 9.97
C GLN A 23 6.51 13.16 10.41
N THR A 24 7.39 12.84 9.48
CA THR A 24 8.52 11.96 9.70
C THR A 24 9.73 12.80 10.09
N ASN A 25 10.42 12.42 11.17
CA ASN A 25 11.64 13.10 11.60
C ASN A 25 12.73 12.94 10.52
N PRO A 26 13.51 13.99 10.18
CA PRO A 26 14.64 13.88 9.25
C PRO A 26 15.58 12.69 9.53
N ALA A 27 15.88 12.39 10.81
CA ALA A 27 16.71 11.25 11.18
C ALA A 27 16.08 9.89 10.79
N ASP A 28 14.76 9.78 10.86
CA ASP A 28 14.03 8.59 10.41
C ASP A 28 14.05 8.48 8.89
N THR A 29 14.00 9.62 8.18
CA THR A 29 14.03 9.66 6.72
C THR A 29 15.38 9.18 6.18
N GLU A 30 16.49 9.59 6.80
CA GLU A 30 17.83 9.12 6.43
C GLU A 30 17.99 7.60 6.62
N ARG A 31 17.46 7.08 7.73
CA ARG A 31 17.61 5.67 8.10
C ARG A 31 16.67 4.75 7.33
N TYR A 32 15.39 5.08 7.26
CA TYR A 32 14.32 4.22 6.73
C TYR A 32 13.84 4.62 5.33
N GLY A 33 14.27 5.78 4.81
CA GLY A 33 13.73 6.39 3.60
C GLY A 33 12.51 7.28 3.89
N PRO A 34 11.92 7.92 2.87
CA PRO A 34 10.70 8.70 3.04
C PRO A 34 9.53 7.81 3.44
N TYR A 35 8.66 8.32 4.31
CA TYR A 35 7.44 7.60 4.72
C TYR A 35 6.54 7.33 3.51
N PRO A 36 6.13 6.06 3.28
CA PRO A 36 5.35 5.70 2.11
C PRO A 36 3.88 6.07 2.31
N ALA A 37 3.51 7.32 2.05
CA ALA A 37 2.12 7.78 2.18
C ALA A 37 1.14 6.96 1.32
N ASN A 38 1.61 6.44 0.18
CA ASN A 38 0.86 5.60 -0.75
C ASN A 38 1.17 4.09 -0.59
N TYR A 39 1.50 3.65 0.62
CA TYR A 39 1.92 2.27 0.89
C TYR A 39 0.95 1.20 0.38
N LYS A 40 -0.36 1.46 0.39
CA LYS A 40 -1.38 0.53 -0.11
C LYS A 40 -1.19 0.25 -1.59
N GLU A 41 -0.97 1.30 -2.39
CA GLU A 41 -0.75 1.17 -3.84
C GLU A 41 0.55 0.45 -4.14
N ILE A 42 1.63 0.76 -3.40
CA ILE A 42 2.92 0.08 -3.52
C ILE A 42 2.78 -1.42 -3.22
N ALA A 43 2.11 -1.77 -2.13
CA ALA A 43 1.89 -3.15 -1.73
C ALA A 43 0.96 -3.90 -2.71
N MET A 44 -0.11 -3.25 -3.21
CA MET A 44 -1.00 -3.85 -4.21
C MET A 44 -0.25 -4.15 -5.52
N LYS A 45 0.54 -3.19 -6.02
CA LYS A 45 1.37 -3.39 -7.21
C LYS A 45 2.38 -4.53 -7.02
N TRP A 46 2.94 -4.67 -5.82
CA TRP A 46 3.81 -5.80 -5.51
C TRP A 46 3.02 -7.12 -5.50
N LEU A 47 1.82 -7.15 -4.90
CA LEU A 47 0.96 -8.35 -4.89
C LEU A 47 0.57 -8.84 -6.29
N GLU A 48 0.42 -7.95 -7.27
CA GLU A 48 0.23 -8.33 -8.68
C GLU A 48 1.34 -9.23 -9.22
N THR A 49 2.55 -9.11 -8.67
CA THR A 49 3.69 -9.95 -9.06
C THR A 49 3.79 -11.26 -8.28
N GLN A 50 3.07 -11.39 -7.17
CA GLN A 50 3.17 -12.52 -6.24
C GLN A 50 1.98 -13.47 -6.31
N LEU A 51 0.79 -12.95 -6.61
CA LEU A 51 -0.46 -13.74 -6.61
C LEU A 51 -0.75 -14.32 -7.99
N ILE A 52 -1.32 -15.53 -8.02
CA ILE A 52 -1.74 -16.20 -9.27
C ILE A 52 -2.94 -15.47 -9.90
N ASP A 53 -3.92 -15.08 -9.09
CA ASP A 53 -5.09 -14.28 -9.49
C ASP A 53 -5.13 -13.02 -8.64
N SER A 54 -4.32 -12.02 -9.01
CA SER A 54 -4.20 -10.75 -8.28
C SER A 54 -5.50 -9.93 -8.27
N GLU A 55 -6.28 -9.98 -9.35
CA GLU A 55 -7.59 -9.31 -9.46
C GLU A 55 -8.61 -9.83 -8.44
N SER A 56 -8.43 -11.06 -7.95
CA SER A 56 -9.27 -11.63 -6.89
C SER A 56 -8.89 -11.20 -5.48
N ALA A 57 -7.75 -10.52 -5.31
CA ALA A 57 -7.17 -10.27 -4.00
C ALA A 57 -8.08 -9.40 -3.13
N LYS A 58 -8.38 -9.91 -1.94
CA LYS A 58 -9.05 -9.16 -0.87
C LYS A 58 -8.02 -8.89 0.22
N VAL A 59 -7.70 -7.61 0.43
CA VAL A 59 -6.66 -7.20 1.38
C VAL A 59 -7.27 -6.50 2.59
N GLU A 60 -6.88 -6.94 3.77
CA GLU A 60 -7.17 -6.29 5.06
C GLU A 60 -5.89 -5.68 5.62
N TRP A 61 -5.84 -4.36 5.75
CA TRP A 61 -4.65 -3.64 6.23
C TRP A 61 -4.58 -3.66 7.76
N ASP A 62 -3.43 -4.04 8.31
CA ASP A 62 -3.19 -4.10 9.76
C ASP A 62 -2.41 -2.87 10.24
N GLY A 63 -3.03 -1.71 10.05
CA GLY A 63 -2.51 -0.41 10.47
C GLY A 63 -1.59 0.29 9.48
N GLU A 64 -0.95 1.35 9.98
CA GLU A 64 -0.04 2.20 9.21
C GLU A 64 1.39 1.62 9.13
N PRO A 65 2.18 2.00 8.11
CA PRO A 65 3.59 1.63 7.99
C PRO A 65 4.40 1.97 9.25
N LYS A 66 5.19 1.02 9.76
CA LYS A 66 6.05 1.20 10.94
C LYS A 66 7.51 1.02 10.59
N PRO A 67 8.43 1.88 11.09
CA PRO A 67 9.86 1.70 10.85
C PRO A 67 10.33 0.33 11.38
N ALA A 68 11.12 -0.39 10.59
CA ALA A 68 11.61 -1.72 10.92
C ALA A 68 13.01 -1.97 10.33
N ASN A 69 13.76 -2.86 10.97
CA ASN A 69 14.95 -3.50 10.41
C ASN A 69 14.68 -5.01 10.31
N LEU A 70 14.63 -5.54 9.08
CA LEU A 70 14.42 -6.97 8.83
C LEU A 70 15.67 -7.67 8.29
N GLY A 71 16.82 -7.00 8.42
CA GLY A 71 18.13 -7.53 8.09
C GLY A 71 18.80 -8.22 9.28
N THR A 72 20.09 -8.47 9.14
CA THR A 72 20.95 -8.95 10.22
C THR A 72 21.76 -7.78 10.78
N GLU A 73 22.53 -8.00 11.84
CA GLU A 73 23.44 -6.98 12.39
C GLU A 73 24.45 -6.50 11.34
N ASP A 74 25.04 -7.44 10.57
CA ASP A 74 26.03 -7.13 9.53
C ASP A 74 25.43 -6.59 8.23
N LYS A 75 24.15 -6.91 7.97
CA LYS A 75 23.43 -6.50 6.76
C LYS A 75 22.04 -6.01 7.14
N PRO A 76 21.94 -4.80 7.74
CA PRO A 76 20.66 -4.26 8.12
C PRO A 76 19.82 -3.93 6.88
N LEU A 77 18.52 -4.14 7.01
CA LEU A 77 17.55 -3.84 5.97
C LEU A 77 16.46 -2.96 6.58
N TYR A 78 16.72 -1.65 6.54
CA TYR A 78 15.81 -0.63 7.05
C TYR A 78 14.72 -0.31 6.03
N GLY A 79 13.51 -0.05 6.52
CA GLY A 79 12.37 0.47 5.76
C GLY A 79 11.14 0.60 6.64
N TYR A 80 9.98 0.79 6.01
CA TYR A 80 8.69 0.79 6.67
C TYR A 80 7.97 -0.53 6.42
N LEU A 81 7.71 -1.27 7.50
CA LEU A 81 6.95 -2.50 7.50
C LEU A 81 5.44 -2.20 7.45
N VAL A 82 4.77 -2.78 6.47
CA VAL A 82 3.33 -2.78 6.33
C VAL A 82 2.84 -4.21 6.50
N ASN A 83 2.00 -4.45 7.50
CA ASN A 83 1.36 -5.75 7.72
C ASN A 83 -0.06 -5.72 7.14
N PHE A 84 -0.47 -6.84 6.56
CA PHE A 84 -1.80 -7.00 6.01
C PHE A 84 -2.17 -8.47 5.94
N LYS A 85 -3.46 -8.75 5.76
CA LYS A 85 -3.93 -10.07 5.39
C LYS A 85 -4.42 -10.05 3.96
N VAL A 86 -4.21 -11.14 3.22
CA VAL A 86 -4.70 -11.30 1.86
C VAL A 86 -5.43 -12.62 1.70
N ASN A 87 -6.53 -12.58 0.95
CA ASN A 87 -7.21 -13.77 0.48
C ASN A 87 -7.38 -13.65 -1.03
N ALA A 88 -6.80 -14.57 -1.79
CA ALA A 88 -6.83 -14.58 -3.25
C ALA A 88 -7.12 -15.99 -3.77
N ARG A 89 -7.58 -16.10 -5.01
CA ARG A 89 -7.80 -17.39 -5.66
C ARG A 89 -6.47 -18.02 -6.09
N ASN A 90 -6.40 -19.33 -5.92
CA ASN A 90 -5.32 -20.15 -6.47
C ASN A 90 -5.60 -20.50 -7.95
N ARG A 91 -4.69 -21.27 -8.56
CA ARG A 91 -4.82 -21.74 -9.96
C ARG A 91 -6.08 -22.58 -10.26
N PHE A 92 -6.77 -23.09 -9.24
CA PHE A 92 -8.01 -23.86 -9.36
C PHE A 92 -9.26 -22.99 -9.18
N GLY A 93 -9.11 -21.67 -9.04
CA GLY A 93 -10.22 -20.73 -8.86
C GLY A 93 -10.81 -20.68 -7.45
N THR A 94 -10.22 -21.38 -6.48
CA THR A 94 -10.66 -21.38 -5.08
C THR A 94 -9.84 -20.41 -4.25
N TYR A 95 -10.47 -19.69 -3.32
CA TYR A 95 -9.78 -18.84 -2.36
C TYR A 95 -8.86 -19.66 -1.45
N THR A 96 -7.65 -19.16 -1.21
CA THR A 96 -6.64 -19.81 -0.34
C THR A 96 -6.94 -19.64 1.15
N GLY A 97 -7.89 -18.76 1.49
CA GLY A 97 -8.13 -18.34 2.86
C GLY A 97 -7.40 -17.05 3.19
N LEU A 98 -7.79 -16.40 4.29
CA LEU A 98 -7.21 -15.15 4.73
C LEU A 98 -5.86 -15.40 5.43
N GLN A 99 -4.77 -14.99 4.80
CA GLN A 99 -3.40 -15.26 5.25
C GLN A 99 -2.68 -13.96 5.62
N SER A 100 -1.94 -13.96 6.73
CA SER A 100 -1.17 -12.79 7.20
C SER A 100 0.19 -12.70 6.53
N HIS A 101 0.52 -11.51 6.05
CA HIS A 101 1.78 -11.19 5.39
C HIS A 101 2.23 -9.77 5.72
N GLY A 102 3.40 -9.40 5.18
CA GLY A 102 3.82 -8.01 5.19
C GLY A 102 4.82 -7.69 4.08
N VAL A 103 5.04 -6.41 3.86
CA VAL A 103 6.08 -5.89 2.97
C VAL A 103 6.90 -4.85 3.69
N LEU A 104 8.20 -4.85 3.44
CA LEU A 104 9.11 -3.78 3.83
C LEU A 104 9.27 -2.83 2.64
N ILE A 105 8.85 -1.59 2.81
CA ILE A 105 8.91 -0.54 1.78
C ILE A 105 10.05 0.43 2.10
N ARG A 106 10.85 0.77 1.10
CA ARG A 106 11.82 1.86 1.18
C ARG A 106 11.90 2.58 -0.15
N ASN A 107 11.94 3.91 -0.11
CA ASN A 107 12.03 4.75 -1.31
C ASN A 107 10.94 4.47 -2.37
N GLY A 108 9.72 4.14 -1.93
CA GLY A 108 8.59 3.86 -2.82
C GLY A 108 8.55 2.43 -3.39
N GLU A 109 9.47 1.55 -2.98
CA GLU A 109 9.59 0.20 -3.51
C GLU A 109 9.51 -0.86 -2.40
N VAL A 110 8.95 -2.02 -2.73
CA VAL A 110 9.02 -3.19 -1.84
C VAL A 110 10.40 -3.82 -1.95
N ILE A 111 11.18 -3.73 -0.86
CA ILE A 111 12.53 -4.29 -0.78
C ILE A 111 12.56 -5.70 -0.14
N LYS A 112 11.47 -6.12 0.52
CA LYS A 112 11.31 -7.47 1.08
C LYS A 112 9.85 -7.81 1.35
N GLY A 113 9.41 -9.02 0.98
CA GLY A 113 8.15 -9.61 1.44
C GLY A 113 8.33 -10.48 2.69
N ILE A 114 7.29 -10.60 3.51
CA ILE A 114 7.25 -11.43 4.72
C ILE A 114 6.05 -12.36 4.64
N GLY A 115 6.25 -13.63 5.00
CA GLY A 115 5.20 -14.64 4.97
C GLY A 115 4.80 -15.09 3.56
N PHE A 116 5.36 -14.47 2.52
CA PHE A 116 5.32 -14.97 1.15
C PHE A 116 6.51 -15.91 0.96
N GLY A 117 6.22 -17.18 0.69
CA GLY A 117 7.20 -18.26 0.60
C GLY A 117 7.53 -18.60 -0.85
N TYR A 118 8.81 -18.87 -1.08
CA TYR A 118 9.48 -19.30 -2.31
C TYR A 118 9.05 -20.69 -2.79
#